data_AF-A0A659UUG1-F1
#
_entry.id   AF-A0A659UUG1-F1
#
_cell.length_a   1.000
_cell.length_b   1.000
_cell.length_c   1.000
_cell.angle_alpha   90.00
_cell.angle_beta   90.00
_cell.angle_gamma   90.00
#
_symmetry.space_group_name_H-M   'P 1'
#
loop_
_entity.id
_entity.type
_entity.pdbx_description
1 polymer ?
#
loop_
_entity_poly.entity_id
_entity_poly.type
_entity_poly.pdbx_seq_one_letter_code
_entity_poly.pdbx_strand_id
1 'polypeptide(L)'
;ETLGALLAWMRSPQAPQNLRQARQMLPAARGALVARPKIVSPPREWRDADPDFSLLPVQTCWPGDAGPLITWPVVITRPPGEDDPSTYNLGIYRMQVLARDRAIIRWLPMRGGAAHHRMWQARGLEMPVAVGIGADPATLIASVMPAP
;
A
#
# COMPACT_ATOMS: atom_id res chain seq x y z
N GLU A 1 2.95 7.08 23.26
CA GLU A 1 2.32 8.41 23.09
C GLU A 1 2.87 9.21 21.90
N THR A 2 4.14 9.07 21.51
CA THR A 2 4.81 9.93 20.51
C THR A 2 4.34 9.75 19.05
N LEU A 3 4.07 8.52 18.58
CA LEU A 3 3.68 8.29 17.17
C LEU A 3 2.26 8.81 16.85
N GLY A 4 1.30 8.56 17.73
CA GLY A 4 -0.08 9.03 17.52
C GLY A 4 -0.17 10.56 17.49
N ALA A 5 0.58 11.25 18.36
CA ALA A 5 0.67 12.71 18.36
C ALA A 5 1.31 13.24 17.06
N LEU A 6 2.33 12.55 16.54
CA LEU A 6 2.94 12.89 15.25
C LEU A 6 1.96 12.72 14.08
N LEU A 7 1.23 11.59 14.03
CA LEU A 7 0.24 11.33 12.97
C LEU A 7 -0.92 12.35 13.01
N ALA A 8 -1.41 12.68 14.21
CA ALA A 8 -2.44 13.69 14.40
C ALA A 8 -1.97 15.08 13.93
N TRP A 9 -0.71 15.45 14.23
CA TRP A 9 -0.11 16.69 13.76
C TRP A 9 0.06 16.71 12.24
N MET A 10 0.51 15.62 11.61
CA MET A 10 0.66 15.54 10.15
C MET A 10 -0.67 15.66 9.41
N ARG A 11 -1.77 15.19 10.02
CA ARG A 11 -3.12 15.30 9.43
C ARG A 11 -3.63 16.72 9.34
N SER A 12 -3.31 17.56 10.33
CA SER A 12 -3.74 18.95 10.39
C SER A 12 -2.60 19.82 10.91
N PRO A 13 -1.56 20.08 10.10
CA PRO A 13 -0.41 20.85 10.53
C PRO A 13 -0.82 22.29 10.82
N GLN A 14 -0.64 22.73 12.07
CA GLN A 14 -0.87 24.13 12.42
C GLN A 14 0.31 24.98 11.95
N ALA A 15 0.01 26.12 11.31
CA ALA A 15 1.05 27.08 10.92
C ALA A 15 1.78 27.60 12.17
N PRO A 16 3.12 27.67 12.14
CA PRO A 16 3.87 28.19 13.27
C PRO A 16 3.54 29.67 13.45
N GLN A 17 3.14 30.05 14.66
CA GLN A 17 2.87 31.46 14.98
C GLN A 17 4.18 32.22 15.20
N ASN A 18 5.23 31.52 15.68
CA ASN A 18 6.51 32.13 16.08
C ASN A 18 7.72 31.27 15.63
N LEU A 19 8.90 31.89 15.55
CA LEU A 19 10.18 31.24 15.18
C LEU A 19 10.55 30.05 16.08
N ARG A 20 10.20 30.09 17.37
CA ARG A 20 10.44 28.97 18.30
C ARG A 20 9.61 27.74 17.90
N GLN A 21 8.36 27.94 17.49
CA GLN A 21 7.46 26.87 17.06
C GLN A 21 7.88 26.31 15.70
N ALA A 22 8.34 27.17 14.78
CA ALA A 22 8.95 26.72 13.52
C ALA A 22 10.16 25.80 13.75
N ARG A 23 11.01 26.12 14.75
CA ARG A 23 12.13 25.23 15.15
C ARG A 23 11.68 23.90 15.72
N GLN A 24 10.52 23.83 16.38
CA GLN A 24 9.95 22.58 16.88
C GLN A 24 9.36 21.71 15.75
N MET A 25 8.98 22.30 14.62
CA MET A 25 8.43 21.59 13.45
C MET A 25 9.53 21.04 12.51
N LEU A 26 10.76 21.54 12.59
CA LEU A 26 11.91 21.11 11.78
C LEU A 26 12.14 19.58 11.77
N PRO A 27 12.11 18.86 12.92
CA PRO A 27 12.28 17.41 12.94
C PRO A 27 11.17 16.68 12.18
N ALA A 28 9.92 17.12 12.29
CA ALA A 28 8.78 16.50 11.62
C ALA A 28 8.82 16.76 10.10
N ALA A 29 9.15 17.98 9.68
CA ALA A 29 9.38 18.31 8.27
C ALA A 29 10.53 17.49 7.66
N ARG A 30 11.63 17.31 8.41
CA ARG A 30 12.73 16.44 8.00
C ARG A 30 12.28 14.97 7.90
N GLY A 31 11.47 14.51 8.84
CA GLY A 31 10.87 13.18 8.81
C GLY A 31 10.04 12.94 7.55
N ALA A 32 9.17 13.89 7.19
CA ALA A 32 8.37 13.83 5.97
C ALA A 32 9.23 13.80 4.69
N LEU A 33 10.32 14.57 4.65
CA LEU A 33 11.26 14.55 3.52
C LEU A 33 11.99 13.21 3.40
N VAL A 34 12.39 12.60 4.52
CA VAL A 34 13.08 11.30 4.55
C VAL A 34 12.12 10.14 4.27
N ALA A 35 10.83 10.28 4.59
CA ALA A 35 9.82 9.26 4.34
C ALA A 35 9.45 9.08 2.86
N ARG A 36 9.99 9.91 1.96
CA ARG A 36 9.75 9.78 0.52
C ARG A 36 10.33 8.47 0.00
N PRO A 37 9.60 7.74 -0.86
CA PRO A 37 10.10 6.50 -1.44
C PRO A 37 11.34 6.81 -2.29
N LYS A 38 12.39 6.01 -2.11
CA LYS A 38 13.60 6.06 -2.94
C LYS A 38 13.48 4.98 -4.02
N ILE A 39 13.58 5.38 -5.28
CA ILE A 39 13.67 4.44 -6.39
C ILE A 39 15.08 3.85 -6.39
N VAL A 40 15.17 2.53 -6.35
CA VAL A 40 16.43 1.76 -6.33
C VAL A 40 16.41 0.72 -7.45
N SER A 41 17.60 0.33 -7.91
CA SER A 41 17.71 -0.78 -8.86
C SER A 41 17.23 -2.09 -8.23
N PRO A 42 16.61 -2.99 -9.00
CA PRO A 42 16.17 -4.28 -8.49
C PRO A 42 17.36 -5.07 -7.92
N PRO A 43 17.21 -5.74 -6.76
CA PRO A 43 18.21 -6.64 -6.21
C PRO A 43 18.60 -7.73 -7.22
N ARG A 44 19.90 -8.07 -7.29
CA ARG A 44 20.42 -9.08 -8.22
C ARG A 44 19.90 -10.49 -7.99
N GLU A 45 19.39 -10.75 -6.78
CA GLU A 45 18.83 -12.03 -6.38
C GLU A 45 17.40 -12.26 -6.86
N TRP A 46 16.72 -11.21 -7.34
CA TRP A 46 15.37 -11.34 -7.88
C TRP A 46 15.37 -12.17 -9.15
N ARG A 47 14.37 -13.03 -9.26
CA ARG A 47 14.16 -13.89 -10.41
C ARG A 47 12.69 -13.85 -10.76
N ASP A 48 12.41 -13.85 -12.05
CA ASP A 48 11.06 -14.09 -12.53
C ASP A 48 10.67 -15.53 -12.22
N ALA A 49 9.42 -15.69 -11.80
CA ALA A 49 8.79 -16.97 -11.60
C ALA A 49 7.59 -17.08 -12.53
N ASP A 50 7.20 -18.31 -12.85
CA ASP A 50 5.95 -18.51 -13.58
C ASP A 50 4.76 -17.94 -12.77
N PRO A 51 3.75 -17.36 -13.43
CA PRO A 51 2.56 -16.83 -12.78
C PRO A 51 1.68 -17.99 -12.29
N ASP A 52 2.10 -18.58 -11.17
CA ASP A 52 1.51 -19.78 -10.60
C ASP A 52 1.39 -19.65 -9.06
N PHE A 53 0.16 -19.43 -8.60
CA PHE A 53 -0.17 -19.33 -7.18
C PHE A 53 0.09 -20.62 -6.40
N SER A 54 0.23 -21.78 -7.06
CA SER A 54 0.59 -23.04 -6.38
C SER A 54 2.04 -23.07 -5.91
N LEU A 55 2.88 -22.16 -6.40
CA LEU A 55 4.25 -21.95 -5.89
C LEU A 55 4.26 -21.33 -4.48
N LEU A 56 3.13 -20.76 -4.06
CA LEU A 56 2.96 -20.18 -2.74
C LEU A 56 2.17 -21.16 -1.85
N PRO A 57 2.55 -21.35 -0.57
CA PRO A 57 1.79 -22.18 0.37
C PRO A 57 0.55 -21.43 0.88
N VAL A 58 -0.38 -21.11 -0.01
CA VAL A 58 -1.59 -20.35 0.33
C VAL A 58 -2.53 -21.24 1.15
N GLN A 59 -2.83 -20.79 2.37
CA GLN A 59 -3.67 -21.52 3.31
C GLN A 59 -5.17 -21.36 3.00
N THR A 60 -5.93 -22.43 3.23
CA THR A 60 -7.36 -22.35 3.51
C THR A 60 -7.53 -22.16 5.02
N CYS A 61 -8.01 -20.99 5.43
CA CYS A 61 -7.95 -20.58 6.84
C CYS A 61 -8.89 -21.39 7.74
N TRP A 62 -10.08 -21.73 7.23
CA TRP A 62 -11.12 -22.42 8.01
C TRP A 62 -11.82 -23.53 7.24
N PRO A 63 -12.37 -24.54 7.93
CA PRO A 63 -13.31 -25.47 7.31
C PRO A 63 -14.49 -24.72 6.69
N GLY A 64 -14.77 -25.01 5.41
CA GLY A 64 -15.88 -24.38 4.66
C GLY A 64 -15.53 -23.06 3.96
N ASP A 65 -14.28 -22.56 4.07
CA ASP A 65 -13.83 -21.44 3.23
C ASP A 65 -13.89 -21.83 1.74
N ALA A 66 -14.27 -20.86 0.90
CA ALA A 66 -14.45 -21.07 -0.54
C ALA A 66 -13.16 -21.39 -1.30
N GLY A 67 -11.99 -21.23 -0.67
CA GLY A 67 -10.69 -21.59 -1.24
C GLY A 67 -9.52 -20.95 -0.50
N PRO A 68 -8.29 -21.16 -1.00
CA PRO A 68 -7.09 -20.57 -0.42
C PRO A 68 -7.12 -19.03 -0.44
N LEU A 69 -6.65 -18.42 0.64
CA LEU A 69 -6.70 -16.98 0.86
C LEU A 69 -5.34 -16.42 1.26
N ILE A 70 -4.81 -15.49 0.46
CA ILE A 70 -3.64 -14.68 0.82
C ILE A 70 -4.12 -13.59 1.78
N THR A 71 -3.63 -13.62 3.02
CA THR A 71 -4.19 -12.85 4.14
C THR A 71 -3.52 -11.49 4.36
N TRP A 72 -2.21 -11.39 4.14
CA TRP A 72 -1.41 -10.18 4.32
C TRP A 72 -0.68 -9.70 3.05
N PRO A 73 -1.37 -9.56 1.90
CA PRO A 73 -0.75 -8.95 0.72
C PRO A 73 -0.74 -7.42 0.85
N VAL A 74 0.38 -6.77 0.52
CA VAL A 74 0.42 -5.33 0.28
C VAL A 74 0.07 -5.09 -1.19
N VAL A 75 -1.16 -4.68 -1.43
CA VAL A 75 -1.66 -4.39 -2.78
C VAL A 75 -1.37 -2.94 -3.12
N ILE A 76 -0.61 -2.76 -4.19
CA ILE A 76 -0.13 -1.48 -4.69
C ILE A 76 -0.92 -1.13 -5.95
N THR A 77 -1.52 0.05 -5.95
CA THR A 77 -2.29 0.59 -7.09
C THR A 77 -1.94 2.04 -7.28
N ARG A 78 -2.11 2.55 -8.50
CA ARG A 78 -1.91 3.97 -8.82
C ARG A 78 -3.08 4.52 -9.64
N PRO A 79 -3.37 5.83 -9.57
CA PRO A 79 -4.33 6.44 -10.47
C PRO A 79 -3.79 6.45 -11.91
N PRO A 80 -4.67 6.61 -12.92
CA PRO A 80 -4.22 6.85 -14.29
C PRO A 80 -3.44 8.17 -14.40
N GLY A 81 -2.36 8.18 -15.17
CA GLY A 81 -1.53 9.36 -15.39
C GLY A 81 -0.04 9.06 -15.27
N GLU A 82 0.71 10.09 -14.88
CA GLU A 82 2.14 9.99 -14.62
C GLU A 82 2.45 8.92 -13.58
N ASP A 83 3.62 8.30 -13.74
CA ASP A 83 4.09 7.29 -12.81
C ASP A 83 4.77 7.96 -11.61
N ASP A 84 3.96 8.53 -10.71
CA ASP A 84 4.41 9.21 -9.50
C ASP A 84 4.13 8.36 -8.24
N PRO A 85 5.17 7.83 -7.57
CA PRO A 85 5.04 7.10 -6.31
C PRO A 85 4.29 7.84 -5.20
N SER A 86 4.23 9.19 -5.24
CA SER A 86 3.49 9.98 -4.24
C SER A 86 1.97 9.78 -4.30
N THR A 87 1.47 9.30 -5.44
CA THR A 87 0.04 9.06 -5.70
C THR A 87 -0.37 7.61 -5.49
N TYR A 88 0.57 6.74 -5.15
CA TYR A 88 0.31 5.32 -5.00
C TYR A 88 -0.50 5.04 -3.74
N ASN A 89 -1.40 4.06 -3.83
CA ASN A 89 -2.08 3.48 -2.67
C ASN A 89 -1.43 2.14 -2.34
N LEU A 90 -0.97 1.99 -1.10
CA LEU A 90 -0.62 0.72 -0.49
C LEU A 90 -1.74 0.32 0.47
N GLY A 91 -2.31 -0.86 0.27
CA GLY A 91 -3.39 -1.34 1.13
C GLY A 91 -3.39 -2.85 1.29
N ILE A 92 -3.82 -3.31 2.47
CA ILE A 92 -3.96 -4.74 2.72
C ILE A 92 -5.37 -5.19 2.34
N TYR A 93 -5.45 -5.93 1.23
CA TYR A 93 -6.71 -6.46 0.71
C TYR A 93 -6.56 -7.96 0.50
N ARG A 94 -7.31 -8.76 1.26
CA ARG A 94 -7.27 -10.22 1.15
C ARG A 94 -7.51 -10.66 -0.29
N MET A 95 -6.70 -11.62 -0.76
CA MET A 95 -6.80 -12.15 -2.12
C MET A 95 -7.20 -13.61 -2.09
N GLN A 96 -8.35 -13.94 -2.69
CA GLN A 96 -8.81 -15.32 -2.81
C GLN A 96 -8.28 -15.91 -4.11
N VAL A 97 -7.53 -17.00 -4.02
CA VAL A 97 -7.00 -17.70 -5.19
C VAL A 97 -8.13 -18.48 -5.86
N LEU A 98 -8.30 -18.28 -7.16
CA LEU A 98 -9.32 -18.96 -7.96
C LEU A 98 -8.73 -20.02 -8.89
N ALA A 99 -7.52 -19.78 -9.39
CA ALA A 99 -6.82 -20.64 -10.33
C ALA A 99 -5.30 -20.42 -10.24
N ARG A 100 -4.55 -21.14 -11.09
CA ARG A 100 -3.10 -21.00 -11.24
C ARG A 100 -2.63 -19.55 -11.31
N ASP A 101 -3.28 -18.73 -12.14
CA ASP A 101 -2.87 -17.37 -12.48
C ASP A 101 -3.95 -16.32 -12.19
N ARG A 102 -4.98 -16.68 -11.41
CA ARG A 102 -6.12 -15.79 -11.12
C ARG A 102 -6.49 -15.75 -9.64
N ALA A 103 -6.74 -14.54 -9.15
CA ALA A 103 -7.22 -14.28 -7.80
C ALA A 103 -8.23 -13.11 -7.78
N ILE A 104 -9.08 -13.07 -6.75
CA ILE A 104 -10.00 -11.97 -6.48
C ILE A 104 -9.36 -11.07 -5.42
N ILE A 105 -9.33 -9.76 -5.67
CA ILE A 105 -9.00 -8.76 -4.65
C ILE A 105 -10.28 -8.06 -4.20
N ARG A 106 -10.58 -8.12 -2.90
CA ARG A 106 -11.78 -7.44 -2.37
C ARG A 106 -11.44 -6.04 -1.87
N TRP A 107 -11.77 -5.01 -2.64
CA TRP A 107 -11.70 -3.63 -2.20
C TRP A 107 -13.01 -3.15 -1.58
N LEU A 108 -12.93 -2.54 -0.40
CA LEU A 108 -14.07 -1.79 0.13
C LEU A 108 -14.20 -0.47 -0.65
N PRO A 109 -15.42 -0.01 -1.00
CA PRO A 109 -15.63 1.14 -1.89
C PRO A 109 -14.93 2.43 -1.46
N MET A 110 -14.73 2.65 -0.16
CA MET A 110 -14.14 3.90 0.37
C MET A 110 -12.60 3.87 0.45
N ARG A 111 -11.94 2.82 -0.05
CA ARG A 111 -10.48 2.66 0.03
C ARG A 111 -9.80 3.10 -1.27
N GLY A 112 -8.53 3.51 -1.19
CA GLY A 112 -7.78 4.06 -2.32
C GLY A 112 -7.73 3.14 -3.54
N GLY A 113 -7.52 1.82 -3.35
CA GLY A 113 -7.56 0.86 -4.46
C GLY A 113 -8.89 0.84 -5.23
N ALA A 114 -10.03 0.96 -4.54
CA ALA A 114 -11.34 1.07 -5.19
C ALA A 114 -11.52 2.41 -5.93
N ALA A 115 -10.98 3.50 -5.38
CA ALA A 115 -11.00 4.80 -6.04
C ALA A 115 -10.18 4.79 -7.34
N HIS A 116 -8.95 4.26 -7.30
CA HIS A 116 -8.12 4.08 -8.49
C HIS A 116 -8.80 3.19 -9.53
N HIS A 117 -9.40 2.07 -9.11
CA HIS A 117 -10.11 1.18 -10.03
C HIS A 117 -11.22 1.90 -10.80
N ARG A 118 -12.03 2.74 -10.12
CA ARG A 118 -13.05 3.55 -10.80
C ARG A 118 -12.46 4.53 -11.82
N MET A 119 -11.32 5.15 -11.49
CA MET A 119 -10.65 6.09 -12.40
C MET A 119 -10.15 5.40 -13.68
N TRP A 120 -9.62 4.18 -13.56
CA TRP A 120 -9.21 3.35 -14.70
C TRP A 120 -10.41 2.86 -15.51
N GLN A 121 -11.45 2.38 -14.83
CA GLN A 121 -12.71 1.95 -15.46
C GLN A 121 -13.38 3.08 -16.24
N ALA A 122 -13.37 4.31 -15.73
CA ALA A 122 -13.91 5.49 -16.43
C ALA A 122 -13.16 5.80 -17.73
N ARG A 123 -11.93 5.29 -17.90
CA ARG A 123 -11.15 5.38 -19.13
C ARG A 123 -11.28 4.13 -20.03
N GLY A 124 -12.03 3.12 -19.61
CA GLY A 124 -12.14 1.84 -20.32
C GLY A 124 -10.84 1.03 -20.34
N LEU A 125 -9.95 1.26 -19.37
CA LEU A 125 -8.64 0.62 -19.30
C LEU A 125 -8.54 -0.26 -18.04
N GLU A 126 -7.73 -1.31 -18.11
CA GLU A 126 -7.40 -2.14 -16.96
C GLU A 126 -6.48 -1.39 -16.00
N MET A 127 -6.75 -1.51 -14.69
CA MET A 127 -5.89 -0.92 -13.67
C MET A 127 -4.65 -1.79 -13.45
N PRO A 128 -3.42 -1.24 -13.54
CA PRO A 128 -2.24 -1.95 -13.13
C PRO A 128 -2.26 -2.18 -11.60
N VAL A 129 -1.97 -3.41 -11.19
CA VAL A 129 -1.89 -3.82 -9.79
C VAL A 129 -0.60 -4.59 -9.56
N ALA A 130 0.12 -4.22 -8.51
CA ALA A 130 1.25 -5.01 -8.01
C ALA A 130 0.94 -5.50 -6.59
N VAL A 131 1.47 -6.66 -6.22
CA VAL A 131 1.24 -7.26 -4.90
C VAL A 131 2.57 -7.67 -4.29
N GLY A 132 2.91 -7.09 -3.14
CA GLY A 132 4.05 -7.50 -2.33
C GLY A 132 3.61 -8.45 -1.22
N ILE A 133 4.22 -9.63 -1.15
CA ILE A 133 4.05 -10.60 -0.06
C ILE A 133 5.39 -10.72 0.68
N GLY A 134 5.36 -10.65 2.01
CA GLY A 134 6.59 -10.65 2.82
C GLY A 134 7.31 -9.30 2.87
N ALA A 135 6.57 -8.20 2.70
CA ALA A 135 7.11 -6.86 2.92
C ALA A 135 7.61 -6.67 4.36
N ASP A 136 8.52 -5.73 4.57
CA ASP A 136 9.04 -5.44 5.91
C ASP A 136 7.90 -4.99 6.86
N PRO A 137 8.05 -5.22 8.19
CA PRO A 137 7.00 -4.91 9.15
C PRO A 137 6.54 -3.44 9.14
N ALA A 138 7.43 -2.48 8.85
CA ALA A 138 7.07 -1.07 8.84
C ALA A 138 6.18 -0.74 7.64
N THR A 139 6.50 -1.27 6.45
CA THR A 139 5.65 -1.13 5.26
C THR A 139 4.28 -1.79 5.44
N LEU A 140 4.23 -2.98 6.06
CA LEU A 140 2.97 -3.66 6.36
C LEU A 140 2.08 -2.81 7.29
N ILE A 141 2.64 -2.28 8.38
CA ILE A 141 1.90 -1.44 9.32
C ILE A 141 1.48 -0.12 8.64
N ALA A 142 2.37 0.53 7.88
CA ALA A 142 2.06 1.74 7.13
C ALA A 142 0.88 1.55 6.16
N SER A 143 0.77 0.38 5.54
CA SER A 143 -0.30 0.04 4.59
C SER A 143 -1.69 -0.12 5.24
N VAL A 144 -1.77 -0.28 6.55
CA VAL A 144 -3.05 -0.37 7.30
C VAL A 144 -3.36 0.88 8.11
N MET A 145 -2.34 1.69 8.40
CA MET A 145 -2.52 2.94 9.13
C MET A 145 -3.30 3.95 8.27
N PRO A 146 -4.25 4.70 8.86
CA PRO A 146 -4.81 5.88 8.21
C PRO A 146 -3.75 6.99 8.23
N ALA A 147 -2.77 6.89 7.33
CA ALA A 147 -1.78 7.93 7.12
C ALA A 147 -2.46 9.17 6.47
N PRO A 148 -2.15 10.39 6.94
CA PRO A 148 -2.66 11.62 6.37
C PRO A 148 -2.09 11.95 4.99
#